data_AF-A0A2P2GLB6-F1
#
_entry.id   AF-A0A2P2GLB6-F1
#
_cell.length_a   1.000
_cell.length_b   1.000
_cell.length_c   1.000
_cell.angle_alpha   90.00
_cell.angle_beta   90.00
_cell.angle_gamma   90.00
#
_symmetry.space_group_name_H-M   'P 1'
#
loop_
_entity.id
_entity.type
_entity.pdbx_description
1 polymer ?
#
loop_
_entity_poly.entity_id
_entity_poly.type
_entity_poly.pdbx_seq_one_letter_code
_entity_poly.pdbx_strand_id
1 'polypeptide(L)'
;MPLSTITPPCDSVCDVNTEPWRVRFTREDELVEQLQSQLLEAAVRRASALAAGVAELGSVYAVAKATGKSWTAIDNAIKKHTTK
;
A
#
# COMPACT_ATOMS: atom_id res chain seq x y z
N MET A 1 10.69 56.78 28.03
CA MET A 1 9.80 55.88 27.27
C MET A 1 10.58 55.34 26.07
N PRO A 2 11.28 54.19 26.16
CA PRO A 2 11.88 53.58 24.98
C PRO A 2 10.88 52.65 24.28
N LEU A 3 10.74 52.82 22.97
CA LEU A 3 9.97 51.95 22.08
C LEU A 3 10.66 50.57 21.99
N SER A 4 9.97 49.53 22.46
CA SER A 4 10.38 48.15 22.22
C SER A 4 10.02 47.75 20.79
N THR A 5 11.05 47.60 19.95
CA THR A 5 10.99 46.96 18.64
C THR A 5 10.36 45.56 18.78
N ILE A 6 9.15 45.39 18.24
CA ILE A 6 8.54 44.07 18.07
C ILE A 6 9.24 43.44 16.86
N THR A 7 10.27 42.64 17.11
CA THR A 7 10.74 41.67 16.14
C THR A 7 9.76 40.49 16.17
N PRO A 8 9.08 40.14 15.07
CA PRO A 8 8.30 38.90 15.04
C PRO A 8 9.28 37.72 15.21
N PRO A 9 9.02 36.75 16.09
CA PRO A 9 9.80 35.52 16.10
C PRO A 9 9.52 34.79 14.79
N CYS A 10 10.41 35.00 13.83
CA CYS A 10 10.53 34.21 12.63
C CYS A 10 11.24 32.90 13.01
N ASP A 11 10.60 32.07 13.83
CA ASP A 11 11.02 30.72 14.19
C ASP A 11 9.71 29.99 14.52
N SER A 12 9.21 29.08 13.72
CA SER A 12 9.86 27.81 13.47
C SER A 12 9.22 27.21 12.22
N VAL A 13 9.97 27.19 11.12
CA VAL A 13 9.89 26.04 10.22
C VAL A 13 10.38 24.88 11.09
N CYS A 14 9.45 24.18 11.75
CA CYS A 14 9.77 23.03 12.57
C CYS A 14 10.50 22.01 11.71
N ASP A 15 11.80 22.00 11.90
CA ASP A 15 12.77 21.10 11.32
C ASP A 15 12.27 19.66 11.47
N VAL A 16 11.87 19.07 10.34
CA VAL A 16 11.43 17.67 10.22
C VAL A 16 12.52 16.66 10.65
N ASN A 17 13.71 17.14 11.02
CA ASN A 17 14.83 16.36 11.55
C ASN A 17 14.99 16.36 13.08
N THR A 18 14.17 17.10 13.84
CA THR A 18 14.26 17.08 15.32
C THR A 18 13.37 16.01 15.98
N GLU A 19 12.55 15.30 15.21
CA GLU A 19 11.68 14.25 15.76
C GLU A 19 12.50 13.00 16.16
N PRO A 20 12.36 12.50 17.42
CA PRO A 20 13.09 11.33 17.86
C PRO A 20 12.89 10.16 16.89
N TRP A 21 13.98 9.48 16.53
CA TRP A 21 13.95 8.44 15.50
C TRP A 21 12.91 7.34 15.77
N ARG A 22 12.60 7.07 17.05
CA ARG A 22 11.57 6.11 17.45
C ARG A 22 10.18 6.53 17.00
N VAL A 23 9.84 7.81 17.10
CA VAL A 23 8.53 8.33 16.67
C VAL A 23 8.39 8.22 15.16
N ARG A 24 9.44 8.60 14.41
CA ARG A 24 9.48 8.43 12.96
C ARG A 24 9.35 6.96 12.56
N PHE A 25 10.05 6.06 13.25
CA PHE A 25 9.97 4.62 12.99
C PHE A 25 8.57 4.08 13.23
N THR A 26 7.95 4.38 14.38
CA THR A 26 6.57 3.95 14.69
C THR A 26 5.58 4.45 13.64
N ARG A 27 5.72 5.70 13.19
CA ARG A 27 4.85 6.24 12.14
C ARG A 27 4.98 5.50 10.81
N GLU A 28 6.19 5.18 10.39
CA GLU A 28 6.42 4.41 9.16
C GLU A 28 5.94 2.96 9.30
N ASP A 29 6.08 2.37 10.49
CA ASP A 29 5.57 1.02 10.79
C ASP A 29 4.04 0.98 10.69
N GLU A 30 3.35 1.94 11.30
CA GLU A 30 1.89 2.11 11.18
C GLU A 30 1.45 2.32 9.73
N LEU A 31 2.22 3.07 8.93
CA LEU A 31 1.94 3.27 7.51
C LEU A 31 2.12 1.97 6.72
N VAL A 32 3.16 1.20 7.01
CA VAL A 32 3.40 -0.11 6.38
C VAL A 32 2.25 -1.07 6.68
N GLU A 33 1.77 -1.12 7.93
CA GLU A 33 0.62 -1.96 8.31
C GLU A 33 -0.66 -1.58 7.54
N GLN A 34 -0.93 -0.27 7.40
CA GLN A 34 -2.06 0.23 6.61
C GLN A 34 -1.94 -0.13 5.13
N LEU A 35 -0.76 0.05 4.54
CA LEU A 35 -0.51 -0.29 3.13
C LEU A 35 -0.59 -1.79 2.90
N GLN A 36 -0.08 -2.62 3.82
CA GLN A 36 -0.23 -4.06 3.75
C GLN A 36 -1.70 -4.49 3.77
N SER A 37 -2.52 -3.84 4.60
CA SER A 37 -3.96 -4.08 4.65
C SER A 37 -4.64 -3.74 3.32
N GLN A 38 -4.34 -2.57 2.75
CA GLN A 38 -4.86 -2.18 1.43
C GLN A 38 -4.38 -3.09 0.30
N LEU A 39 -3.12 -3.52 0.34
CA LEU A 39 -2.56 -4.47 -0.63
C LEU A 39 -3.23 -5.84 -0.53
N LEU A 40 -3.54 -6.31 0.69
CA LEU A 40 -4.25 -7.56 0.90
C LEU A 40 -5.66 -7.49 0.31
N GLU A 41 -6.41 -6.42 0.57
CA GLU A 41 -7.74 -6.22 -0.02
C GLU A 41 -7.67 -6.14 -1.55
N ALA A 42 -6.72 -5.39 -2.10
CA ALA A 42 -6.52 -5.31 -3.53
C ALA A 42 -6.16 -6.67 -4.14
N ALA A 43 -5.36 -7.47 -3.44
CA ALA A 43 -5.01 -8.83 -3.86
C ALA A 43 -6.25 -9.74 -3.89
N VAL A 44 -7.15 -9.64 -2.90
CA VAL A 44 -8.42 -10.38 -2.88
C VAL A 44 -9.32 -9.98 -4.06
N ARG A 45 -9.52 -8.68 -4.28
CA ARG A 45 -10.30 -8.18 -5.43
C ARG A 45 -9.72 -8.67 -6.75
N ARG A 46 -8.40 -8.65 -6.87
CA ARG A 46 -7.69 -9.12 -8.07
C ARG A 46 -7.81 -10.64 -8.25
N ALA A 47 -7.72 -11.42 -7.19
CA ALA A 47 -7.88 -12.87 -7.25
C ALA A 47 -9.30 -13.26 -7.71
N SER A 48 -10.33 -12.56 -7.22
CA SER A 48 -11.71 -12.73 -7.68
C SER A 48 -11.86 -12.42 -9.17
N ALA A 49 -11.27 -11.33 -9.65
CA ALA A 49 -11.27 -10.99 -11.09
C ALA A 49 -10.54 -12.05 -11.93
N LEU A 50 -9.43 -12.61 -11.43
CA LEU A 50 -8.72 -13.70 -12.09
C LEU A 50 -9.58 -14.97 -12.14
N ALA A 51 -10.28 -15.32 -11.05
CA ALA A 51 -11.19 -16.46 -11.02
C ALA A 51 -12.36 -16.31 -12.01
N ALA A 52 -12.94 -15.11 -12.10
CA ALA A 52 -13.94 -14.80 -13.11
C ALA A 52 -13.38 -14.95 -14.54
N GLY A 53 -12.15 -14.47 -14.78
CA GLY A 53 -11.46 -14.67 -16.06
C GLY A 53 -11.21 -16.16 -16.37
N VAL A 54 -10.96 -17.00 -15.36
CA VAL A 54 -10.82 -18.46 -15.55
C VAL A 54 -12.17 -19.07 -15.93
N ALA A 55 -13.26 -18.61 -15.33
CA ALA A 55 -14.60 -19.07 -15.68
C ALA A 55 -14.99 -18.65 -17.12
N GLU A 56 -14.59 -17.46 -17.57
CA GLU A 56 -14.83 -16.95 -18.92
C GLU A 56 -13.95 -17.64 -19.98
N LEU A 57 -12.64 -17.72 -19.75
CA LEU A 57 -11.67 -18.22 -20.72
C LEU A 57 -11.43 -19.74 -20.64
N GLY A 58 -12.02 -20.40 -19.64
CA GLY A 58 -11.99 -21.85 -19.43
C GLY A 58 -10.70 -22.43 -18.84
N SER A 59 -9.64 -21.63 -18.66
CA SER A 59 -8.42 -22.11 -18.00
C SER A 59 -7.55 -21.01 -17.39
N VAL A 60 -6.78 -21.38 -16.36
CA VAL A 60 -5.74 -20.53 -15.75
C VAL A 60 -4.67 -20.13 -16.77
N TYR A 61 -4.33 -21.02 -17.71
CA TYR A 61 -3.36 -20.73 -18.76
C TYR A 61 -3.84 -19.65 -19.74
N ALA A 62 -5.12 -19.66 -20.10
CA ALA A 62 -5.69 -18.63 -20.96
C ALA A 62 -5.68 -17.26 -20.29
N VAL A 63 -6.01 -17.19 -18.99
CA VAL A 63 -5.91 -15.96 -18.19
C VAL A 63 -4.46 -15.50 -18.04
N ALA A 64 -3.52 -16.41 -17.82
CA ALA A 64 -2.10 -16.12 -17.75
C ALA A 64 -1.59 -15.48 -19.05
N LYS A 65 -1.98 -16.05 -20.20
CA LYS A 65 -1.67 -15.50 -21.53
C LYS A 65 -2.29 -14.11 -21.74
N ALA A 66 -3.55 -13.94 -21.36
CA ALA A 66 -4.27 -12.66 -21.50
C ALA A 66 -3.68 -11.55 -20.61
N THR A 67 -3.21 -11.90 -19.41
CA THR A 67 -2.66 -10.95 -18.43
C THR A 67 -1.14 -10.77 -18.52
N GLY A 68 -0.45 -11.54 -19.36
CA GLY A 68 1.01 -11.54 -19.48
C GLY A 68 1.73 -12.02 -18.22
N LYS A 69 1.09 -12.87 -17.42
CA LYS A 69 1.63 -13.36 -16.13
C LYS A 69 1.90 -14.85 -16.20
N SER A 70 2.75 -15.35 -15.31
CA SER A 70 2.96 -16.80 -15.21
C SER A 70 1.70 -17.49 -14.69
N TRP A 71 1.40 -18.67 -15.22
CA TRP A 71 0.22 -19.44 -14.80
C TRP A 71 0.26 -19.77 -13.30
N THR A 72 1.44 -20.05 -12.74
CA THR A 72 1.64 -20.31 -11.31
C THR A 72 1.31 -19.09 -10.45
N ALA A 73 1.59 -17.87 -10.91
CA ALA A 73 1.23 -16.66 -10.19
C ALA A 73 -0.29 -16.44 -10.17
N ILE A 74 -0.98 -16.76 -11.28
CA ILE A 74 -2.45 -16.69 -11.35
C ILE A 74 -3.09 -17.74 -10.46
N ASP A 75 -2.64 -18.99 -10.58
CA ASP A 75 -3.12 -20.12 -9.77
C ASP A 75 -2.96 -19.87 -8.27
N ASN A 76 -1.76 -19.44 -7.85
CA ASN A 76 -1.49 -19.12 -6.45
C ASN A 76 -2.32 -17.92 -5.95
N ALA A 77 -2.50 -16.88 -6.76
CA ALA A 77 -3.31 -15.72 -6.38
C ALA A 77 -4.78 -16.12 -6.15
N ILE A 78 -5.35 -16.94 -7.03
CA ILE A 78 -6.72 -17.45 -6.89
C ILE A 78 -6.82 -18.34 -5.64
N LYS A 79 -5.95 -19.36 -5.52
CA LYS A 79 -5.98 -20.29 -4.37
C LYS A 79 -5.82 -19.57 -3.03
N LYS A 80 -4.91 -18.60 -2.94
CA LYS A 80 -4.61 -17.92 -1.67
C LYS A 80 -5.73 -17.00 -1.20
N HIS A 81 -6.50 -16.42 -2.12
CA HIS A 81 -7.39 -15.31 -1.79
C HIS A 81 -8.86 -15.55 -2.16
N THR A 82 -9.18 -16.63 -2.87
CA THR A 82 -10.56 -17.02 -3.23
C THR A 82 -11.04 -18.24 -2.45
N THR A 83 -10.15 -18.99 -1.79
CA THR A 83 -10.52 -20.06 -0.87
C THR A 83 -10.90 -19.47 0.50
N LYS A 84 -12.17 -19.09 0.65
CA LYS A 84 -12.84 -18.87 1.94
C LYS A 84 -14.14 -19.64 1.96
#